data_AF-A0A8T4MGA8-F1
#
_entry.id   AF-A0A8T4MGA8-F1
#
_cell.length_a   1.000
_cell.length_b   1.000
_cell.length_c   1.000
_cell.angle_alpha   90.00
_cell.angle_beta   90.00
_cell.angle_gamma   90.00
#
_symmetry.space_group_name_H-M   'P 1'
#
loop_
_entity.id
_entity.type
_entity.pdbx_description
1 polymer ?
#
loop_
_entity_poly.entity_id
_entity_poly.type
_entity_poly.pdbx_seq_one_letter_code
_entity_poly.pdbx_strand_id
1 'polypeptide(L)'
;MASKTIKISEENYRWLLGIAADMQKKQGKVVSFDETLEEFKKNHQKKQKITDLAGAWSDMSDTEWKRIRTEIKRGWKKWKAPSV
;
A
#
# COMPACT_ATOMS: atom_id res chain seq x y z
N MET A 1 27.04 9.53 -6.37
CA MET A 1 26.05 9.79 -5.30
C MET A 1 26.78 9.83 -3.97
N ALA A 2 26.43 10.73 -3.06
CA ALA A 2 27.02 10.74 -1.72
C ALA A 2 26.50 9.53 -0.93
N SER A 3 27.39 8.64 -0.49
CA SER A 3 27.04 7.52 0.37
C SER A 3 26.96 7.98 1.82
N LYS A 4 25.94 7.51 2.54
CA LYS A 4 25.82 7.69 3.99
C LYS A 4 25.65 6.32 4.63
N THR A 5 26.35 6.09 5.73
CA THR A 5 26.20 4.87 6.51
C THR A 5 24.97 4.99 7.40
N ILE A 6 24.12 3.96 7.37
CA ILE A 6 22.99 3.82 8.28
C ILE A 6 23.27 2.65 9.22
N LYS A 7 22.93 2.81 10.51
CA LYS A 7 22.89 1.70 11.46
C LYS A 7 21.47 1.16 11.52
N ILE A 8 21.34 -0.15 11.48
CA ILE A 8 20.06 -0.86 11.55
C ILE A 8 20.15 -1.93 12.64
N SER A 9 19.02 -2.24 13.28
CA SER A 9 18.93 -3.37 14.20
C SER A 9 19.09 -4.69 13.46
N GLU A 10 19.49 -5.73 14.19
CA GLU A 10 19.60 -7.08 13.62
C GLU A 10 18.25 -7.58 13.07
N GLU A 11 17.16 -7.29 13.77
CA GLU A 11 15.80 -7.61 13.33
C GLU A 11 15.49 -6.99 11.96
N ASN A 12 15.77 -5.69 11.80
CA ASN A 12 15.53 -4.98 10.54
C ASN A 12 16.45 -5.51 9.42
N TYR A 13 17.68 -5.88 9.75
CA TYR A 13 18.60 -6.50 8.80
C TYR A 13 18.09 -7.85 8.29
N ARG A 14 17.62 -8.72 9.20
CA ARG A 14 17.01 -10.03 8.84
C ARG A 14 15.75 -9.86 8.01
N TRP A 15 14.92 -8.87 8.35
CA TRP A 15 13.73 -8.53 7.57
C TRP A 15 14.09 -8.08 6.14
N LEU A 16 15.09 -7.20 5.97
CA LEU A 16 15.57 -6.79 4.65
C LEU A 16 16.13 -7.96 3.83
N LEU A 17 16.86 -8.88 4.48
CA LEU A 17 17.34 -10.11 3.85
C LEU A 17 16.20 -10.99 3.32
N GLY A 18 15.10 -11.10 4.08
CA GLY A 18 13.92 -11.83 3.64
C GLY A 18 13.33 -11.27 2.34
N ILE A 19 13.19 -9.94 2.27
CA ILE A 19 12.69 -9.26 1.07
C ILE A 19 13.65 -9.49 -0.11
N ALA A 20 14.96 -9.34 0.11
CA ALA A 20 15.96 -9.57 -0.93
C ALA A 20 15.93 -11.00 -1.48
N ALA A 21 15.77 -12.00 -0.60
CA ALA A 21 15.66 -13.40 -0.99
C ALA A 21 14.41 -13.68 -1.85
N ASP A 22 13.27 -13.08 -1.50
CA ASP A 22 12.04 -13.19 -2.29
C ASP A 22 12.18 -12.51 -3.66
N MET A 23 12.85 -11.36 -3.71
CA MET A 23 13.16 -10.69 -4.97
C MET A 23 14.09 -11.53 -5.85
N GLN A 24 15.14 -12.12 -5.26
CA GLN A 24 16.08 -12.99 -5.96
C GLN A 24 15.38 -14.22 -6.56
N LYS A 25 14.46 -14.84 -5.82
CA LYS A 25 13.63 -15.94 -6.33
C LYS A 25 12.76 -15.51 -7.52
N LYS A 26 12.15 -14.33 -7.47
CA LYS A 26 11.27 -13.83 -8.53
C LYS A 26 12.03 -13.40 -9.79
N GLN A 27 13.20 -12.81 -9.63
CA GLN A 27 13.96 -12.21 -10.74
C GLN A 27 15.05 -13.14 -11.30
N GLY A 28 15.39 -14.22 -10.59
CA GLY A 28 16.43 -15.16 -11.02
C GLY A 28 17.85 -14.57 -11.02
N LYS A 29 18.07 -13.44 -10.35
CA LYS A 29 19.36 -12.75 -10.26
C LYS A 29 19.68 -12.36 -8.81
N VAL A 30 20.96 -12.16 -8.52
CA VAL A 30 21.40 -11.59 -7.24
C VAL A 30 20.84 -10.18 -7.12
N VAL A 31 20.31 -9.84 -5.95
CA VAL A 31 19.67 -8.55 -5.68
C VAL A 31 20.46 -7.82 -4.60
N SER A 32 20.77 -6.55 -4.85
CA SER A 32 21.42 -5.68 -3.87
C SER A 32 20.44 -5.12 -2.83
N PHE A 33 20.95 -4.68 -1.68
CA PHE A 33 20.11 -3.99 -0.71
C PHE A 33 19.56 -2.66 -1.23
N ASP A 34 20.28 -1.99 -2.12
CA ASP A 34 19.81 -0.75 -2.75
C ASP A 34 18.57 -1.04 -3.62
N GLU A 35 18.62 -2.08 -4.46
CA GLU A 35 17.45 -2.55 -5.23
C GLU A 35 16.29 -2.99 -4.32
N THR A 36 16.62 -3.63 -3.19
CA THR A 36 15.62 -4.07 -2.20
C THR A 36 14.88 -2.88 -1.59
N LEU A 37 15.61 -1.81 -1.25
CA LEU A 37 15.05 -0.58 -0.71
C LEU A 37 14.21 0.17 -1.75
N GLU A 38 14.65 0.21 -3.01
CA GLU A 38 13.87 0.77 -4.11
C GLU A 38 12.54 0.05 -4.31
N GLU A 39 12.55 -1.29 -4.30
CA GLU A 39 11.35 -2.09 -4.47
C GLU A 39 10.40 -1.93 -3.28
N PHE A 40 10.94 -1.90 -2.06
CA PHE A 40 10.16 -1.58 -0.86
C PHE A 40 9.48 -0.21 -0.99
N LYS A 41 10.22 0.82 -1.41
CA LYS A 41 9.68 2.16 -1.62
C LYS A 41 8.59 2.17 -2.70
N LYS A 42 8.79 1.47 -3.83
CA LYS A 42 7.78 1.34 -4.89
C LYS A 42 6.51 0.67 -4.38
N ASN A 43 6.63 -0.39 -3.57
CA ASN A 43 5.47 -1.09 -3.01
C ASN A 43 4.76 -0.27 -1.94
N HIS A 44 5.48 0.52 -1.14
CA HIS A 44 4.87 1.47 -0.20
C HIS A 44 4.19 2.66 -0.91
N GLN A 45 4.69 3.06 -2.08
CA GLN A 45 4.15 4.14 -2.90
C GLN A 45 3.03 3.70 -3.84
N LYS A 46 2.90 2.39 -4.12
CA LYS A 46 1.69 1.82 -4.71
C LYS A 46 0.55 2.04 -3.72
N LYS A 47 -0.11 3.20 -3.85
CA LYS A 47 -1.44 3.44 -3.31
C LYS A 47 -2.26 2.18 -3.59
N GLN A 48 -2.84 1.57 -2.54
CA GLN A 48 -3.79 0.47 -2.70
C GLN A 48 -4.73 0.86 -3.84
N LYS A 49 -4.71 0.11 -4.93
CA LYS A 49 -5.52 0.47 -6.08
C LYS A 49 -6.96 0.27 -5.64
N ILE A 50 -7.87 1.16 -6.03
CA ILE A 50 -9.30 0.99 -5.73
C ILE A 50 -9.81 -0.37 -6.25
N THR A 51 -9.17 -0.91 -7.30
CA THR A 51 -9.40 -2.25 -7.83
C THR A 51 -9.06 -3.38 -6.86
N ASP A 52 -8.14 -3.18 -5.92
CA ASP A 52 -7.78 -4.17 -4.89
C ASP A 52 -8.91 -4.34 -3.86
N LEU A 53 -9.84 -3.38 -3.80
CA LEU A 53 -11.07 -3.44 -3.00
C LEU A 53 -12.28 -3.94 -3.82
N ALA A 54 -12.09 -4.36 -5.07
CA ALA A 54 -13.16 -4.91 -5.88
C ALA A 54 -13.67 -6.22 -5.26
N GLY A 55 -14.98 -6.33 -5.07
CA GLY A 55 -15.60 -7.48 -4.41
C GLY A 55 -15.69 -7.38 -2.88
N ALA A 56 -15.09 -6.38 -2.23
CA ALA A 56 -15.19 -6.19 -0.78
C ALA A 56 -16.63 -5.95 -0.27
N TRP A 57 -17.59 -5.73 -1.18
CA TRP A 57 -19.01 -5.53 -0.89
C TRP A 57 -19.83 -6.83 -0.93
N SER A 58 -19.24 -7.98 -1.29
CA SER A 58 -19.97 -9.26 -1.46
C SER A 58 -20.58 -9.78 -0.16
N ASP A 59 -19.93 -9.54 0.97
CA ASP A 59 -20.38 -9.99 2.30
C ASP A 59 -21.05 -8.87 3.10
N MET A 60 -21.41 -7.76 2.45
CA MET A 60 -22.01 -6.62 3.13
C MET A 60 -23.48 -6.88 3.45
N SER A 61 -23.86 -6.67 4.70
CA SER A 61 -25.25 -6.81 5.13
C SER A 61 -26.15 -5.63 4.72
N ASP A 62 -27.45 -5.88 4.59
CA ASP A 62 -28.44 -4.84 4.23
C ASP A 62 -28.48 -3.66 5.22
N THR A 63 -28.18 -3.92 6.49
CA THR A 63 -28.13 -2.91 7.55
C THR A 63 -26.91 -2.00 7.39
N GLU A 64 -25.75 -2.57 7.07
CA GLU A 64 -24.53 -1.82 6.76
C GLU A 64 -24.71 -0.98 5.50
N TRP A 65 -25.32 -1.54 4.46
CA TRP A 65 -25.62 -0.80 3.23
C TRP A 65 -26.53 0.41 3.49
N LYS A 66 -27.59 0.25 4.29
CA LYS A 66 -28.49 1.35 4.67
C LYS A 66 -27.76 2.46 5.43
N ARG A 67 -26.84 2.10 6.32
CA ARG A 67 -26.01 3.05 7.07
C ARG A 67 -25.09 3.84 6.14
N ILE A 68 -24.32 3.14 5.31
CA ILE A 68 -23.39 3.73 4.33
C ILE A 68 -24.14 4.66 3.37
N ARG A 69 -25.29 4.23 2.85
CA ARG A 69 -26.13 5.03 1.96
C ARG A 69 -26.61 6.34 2.61
N THR A 70 -26.95 6.29 3.89
CA THR A 70 -27.41 7.45 4.65
C THR A 70 -26.26 8.44 4.89
N GLU A 71 -25.09 7.93 5.24
CA GLU A 71 -23.85 8.71 5.42
C GLU A 71 -23.45 9.40 4.11
N ILE A 72 -23.43 8.69 2.99
CA ILE A 72 -23.11 9.24 1.66
C ILE A 72 -24.09 10.35 1.28
N LYS A 73 -25.40 10.12 1.42
CA LYS A 73 -26.41 11.15 1.13
C LYS A 73 -26.23 12.40 2.01
N ARG A 74 -25.86 12.22 3.28
CA ARG A 74 -25.60 13.33 4.20
C ARG A 74 -24.35 14.11 3.78
N GLY A 75 -23.29 13.41 3.40
CA GLY A 75 -22.05 14.01 2.88
C GLY A 75 -22.30 14.77 1.57
N TRP A 76 -23.04 14.18 0.64
CA TRP A 76 -23.36 14.77 -0.66
C TRP A 76 -24.17 16.06 -0.54
N LYS A 77 -25.10 16.13 0.43
CA LYS A 77 -25.84 17.36 0.73
C LYS A 77 -24.97 18.48 1.30
N LYS A 78 -23.90 18.14 2.01
CA LYS A 78 -22.94 19.10 2.57
C LYS A 78 -21.89 19.55 1.56
N TRP A 79 -21.75 18.81 0.47
CA TRP A 79 -20.79 19.12 -0.57
C TRP A 79 -21.25 20.36 -1.35
N LYS A 80 -20.62 21.50 -1.08
CA LYS A 80 -20.76 22.69 -1.93
C LYS A 80 -19.84 22.49 -3.13
N ALA A 81 -20.43 22.27 -4.30
CA ALA A 81 -19.65 22.27 -5.54
C ALA A 81 -18.93 23.63 -5.66
N PRO A 82 -17.63 23.66 -5.97
CA PRO A 82 -16.95 24.92 -6.24
C PRO A 82 -17.67 25.60 -7.41
N SER A 83 -18.17 26.81 -7.17
CA SER A 83 -18.71 27.67 -8.23
C SER A 83 -17.56 28.04 -9.17
N VAL A 84 -17.70 27.70 -10.44
CA VAL A 84 -16.79 28.08 -11.53
C VAL A 84 -16.87 29.58 -11.74
#